data_AF-A0A926AC16-F1
#
_entry.id   AF-A0A926AC16-F1
#
_cell.length_a   1.000
_cell.length_b   1.000
_cell.length_c   1.000
_cell.angle_alpha   90.00
_cell.angle_beta   90.00
_cell.angle_gamma   90.00
#
_symmetry.space_group_name_H-M   'P 1'
#
loop_
_entity.id
_entity.type
_entity.pdbx_description
1 polymer ?
#
loop_
_entity_poly.entity_id
_entity_poly.type
_entity_poly.pdbx_seq_one_letter_code
_entity_poly.pdbx_strand_id
1 'polypeptide(L)'
;MKYRTFVKFRGAVVAALAALAGVSVFNGCRARQDDQIARTAQTTQTADPAPRTRTNPMPPAAPAYPSGPTGKTSVSPPAAGPRKASSAVVSDAALRLTDIHREVIRLQKEPITNGEDKGESRRWAVSDNGIKAEFRSDTSKGSKTWNRVKVDFNNNKKFEEKWDFQSGGGIKRRVAPADDENYTQEYRLQGGKWAAKK
;
A
#
# COMPACT_ATOMS: atom_id res chain seq x y z
N MET A 1 22.64 24.67 15.10
CA MET A 1 22.11 23.38 14.62
C MET A 1 21.79 23.53 13.15
N LYS A 2 22.44 22.75 12.28
CA LYS A 2 22.41 22.94 10.82
C LYS A 2 21.14 22.30 10.23
N TYR A 3 20.20 23.12 9.79
CA TYR A 3 19.05 22.69 9.00
C TYR A 3 19.56 22.19 7.64
N ARG A 4 19.50 20.88 7.41
CA ARG A 4 19.79 20.29 6.11
C ARG A 4 18.49 20.15 5.34
N THR A 5 18.29 21.13 4.46
CA THR A 5 17.35 21.17 3.35
C THR A 5 17.47 19.88 2.51
N PHE A 6 16.44 19.04 2.45
CA PHE A 6 16.41 17.90 1.52
C PHE A 6 15.09 17.81 0.73
N VAL A 7 15.26 18.09 -0.57
CA VAL A 7 14.58 17.57 -1.77
C VAL A 7 13.05 17.56 -1.79
N LYS A 8 12.50 18.71 -2.23
CA LYS A 8 11.23 18.80 -2.93
C LYS A 8 11.32 17.97 -4.22
N PHE A 9 10.58 16.86 -4.30
CA PHE A 9 10.28 16.24 -5.59
C PHE A 9 9.35 17.17 -6.38
N ARG A 10 9.96 17.96 -7.27
CA ARG A 10 9.27 18.71 -8.32
C ARG A 10 8.82 17.71 -9.39
N GLY A 11 7.62 17.17 -9.23
CA GLY A 11 6.88 16.59 -10.35
C GLY A 11 6.42 17.72 -11.27
N ALA A 12 7.16 17.95 -12.35
CA ALA A 12 6.76 18.86 -13.41
C ALA A 12 5.53 18.29 -14.13
N VAL A 13 4.36 18.84 -13.88
CA VAL A 13 3.23 18.76 -14.81
C VAL A 13 3.24 20.08 -15.59
N VAL A 14 3.82 20.02 -16.79
CA VAL A 14 3.78 21.11 -17.75
C VAL A 14 2.34 21.27 -18.24
N ALA A 15 1.92 22.53 -18.26
CA ALA A 15 0.61 23.02 -18.63
C ALA A 15 0.21 22.69 -20.07
N ALA A 16 -1.10 22.52 -20.28
CA ALA A 16 -1.78 22.98 -21.48
C ALA A 16 -2.91 23.93 -21.03
N LEU A 17 -2.64 25.23 -21.18
CA LEU A 17 -3.58 26.34 -21.02
C LEU A 17 -3.92 26.86 -22.41
N ALA A 18 -5.21 26.93 -22.74
CA ALA A 18 -5.82 27.92 -23.63
C ALA A 18 -7.34 27.83 -23.40
N ALA A 19 -7.91 28.73 -22.60
CA ALA A 19 -8.63 29.95 -23.03
C ALA A 19 -10.03 29.61 -23.60
N LEU A 20 -11.14 30.09 -23.05
CA LEU A 20 -11.53 31.50 -23.01
C LEU A 20 -12.61 31.75 -21.95
N ALA A 21 -12.58 32.98 -21.44
CA ALA A 21 -13.55 33.59 -20.54
C ALA A 21 -14.91 33.85 -21.23
N GLY A 22 -15.96 33.89 -20.41
CA GLY A 22 -17.30 34.36 -20.80
C GLY A 22 -18.22 34.49 -19.60
N VAL A 23 -18.23 35.67 -18.98
CA VAL A 23 -19.18 36.11 -17.95
C VAL A 23 -20.58 36.19 -18.56
N SER A 24 -21.62 35.70 -17.87
CA SER A 24 -22.93 36.37 -17.79
C SER A 24 -23.84 35.72 -16.75
N VAL A 25 -24.27 36.56 -15.81
CA VAL A 25 -25.38 36.36 -14.88
C VAL A 25 -26.69 36.50 -15.68
N PHE A 26 -27.60 35.53 -15.66
CA PHE A 26 -29.02 35.81 -15.90
C PHE A 26 -29.94 34.80 -15.23
N ASN A 27 -30.97 35.36 -14.60
CA ASN A 27 -32.08 34.72 -13.90
C ASN A 27 -32.93 33.81 -14.79
N GLY A 28 -33.53 32.78 -14.15
CA GLY A 28 -34.98 32.61 -14.15
C GLY A 28 -35.68 32.01 -15.39
N CYS A 29 -36.30 30.85 -15.13
CA CYS A 29 -37.60 30.38 -15.64
C CYS A 29 -37.82 30.09 -17.14
N ARG A 30 -38.72 29.09 -17.33
CA ARG A 30 -39.38 28.62 -18.56
C ARG A 30 -38.48 27.91 -19.57
N ALA A 31 -38.94 26.96 -20.36
CA ALA A 31 -40.06 26.02 -20.42
C ALA A 31 -39.99 25.46 -21.84
N ARG A 32 -40.23 24.15 -21.99
CA ARG A 32 -40.87 23.51 -23.16
C ARG A 32 -40.23 23.61 -24.56
N GLN A 33 -40.24 22.42 -25.20
CA GLN A 33 -40.53 22.17 -26.62
C GLN A 33 -39.44 22.57 -27.62
N ASP A 34 -39.21 21.86 -28.71
CA ASP A 34 -39.75 20.61 -29.28
C ASP A 34 -38.78 20.18 -30.37
N ASP A 35 -38.73 18.87 -30.60
CA ASP A 35 -38.61 18.17 -31.88
C ASP A 35 -37.68 18.61 -33.04
N GLN A 36 -36.94 17.59 -33.50
CA GLN A 36 -36.73 17.17 -34.89
C GLN A 36 -35.90 18.04 -35.84
N ILE A 37 -34.72 17.53 -36.24
CA ILE A 37 -34.34 17.19 -37.64
C ILE A 37 -33.26 16.08 -37.54
N ALA A 38 -33.60 14.80 -37.65
CA ALA A 38 -33.67 14.01 -38.89
C ALA A 38 -32.35 13.88 -39.70
N ARG A 39 -31.91 12.62 -39.84
CA ARG A 39 -31.17 12.03 -40.99
C ARG A 39 -29.72 12.47 -41.22
N THR A 40 -28.79 11.56 -40.91
CA THR A 40 -27.85 11.03 -41.92
C THR A 40 -27.55 9.58 -41.57
N ALA A 41 -27.88 8.70 -42.52
CA ALA A 41 -27.75 7.26 -42.43
C ALA A 41 -26.42 6.78 -43.04
N GLN A 42 -26.18 5.48 -42.86
CA GLN A 42 -25.34 4.57 -43.66
C GLN A 42 -23.87 4.46 -43.23
N THR A 43 -23.52 3.33 -42.58
CA THR A 43 -23.11 2.05 -43.20
C THR A 43 -21.63 2.04 -43.53
N THR A 44 -20.85 1.39 -42.67
CA THR A 44 -19.80 0.46 -43.14
C THR A 44 -19.70 -0.68 -42.13
N GLN A 45 -20.41 -1.76 -42.47
CA GLN A 45 -20.26 -3.08 -41.90
C GLN A 45 -19.15 -3.76 -42.73
N THR A 46 -18.04 -4.15 -42.11
CA THR A 46 -17.03 -4.99 -42.78
C THR A 46 -16.42 -5.96 -41.78
N ALA A 47 -16.78 -7.22 -42.00
CA ALA A 47 -16.02 -8.45 -41.80
C ALA A 47 -15.38 -8.72 -40.43
N ASP A 48 -16.05 -9.63 -39.73
CA ASP A 48 -15.51 -10.66 -38.85
C ASP A 48 -14.34 -11.44 -39.50
N PRO A 49 -13.22 -11.64 -38.77
CA PRO A 49 -12.43 -12.85 -38.97
C PRO A 49 -12.22 -13.62 -37.65
N ALA A 50 -12.92 -14.76 -37.57
CA ALA A 50 -12.50 -16.07 -37.07
C ALA A 50 -11.75 -16.20 -35.72
N PRO A 51 -12.14 -17.18 -34.86
CA PRO A 51 -11.45 -17.45 -33.61
C PRO A 51 -10.06 -18.04 -33.88
N ARG A 52 -9.00 -17.28 -33.57
CA ARG A 52 -7.65 -17.84 -33.46
C ARG A 52 -7.53 -18.60 -32.14
N THR A 53 -7.60 -19.92 -32.23
CA THR A 53 -7.08 -20.84 -31.21
C THR A 53 -5.59 -20.58 -31.04
N ARG A 54 -5.24 -19.82 -30.01
CA ARG A 54 -3.85 -19.63 -29.58
C ARG A 54 -3.43 -20.88 -28.83
N THR A 55 -2.84 -21.84 -29.54
CA THR A 55 -2.09 -22.94 -28.94
C THR A 55 -0.88 -22.35 -28.21
N ASN A 56 -0.94 -22.30 -26.88
CA ASN A 56 0.23 -22.02 -26.06
C ASN A 56 1.29 -23.10 -26.34
N PRO A 57 2.52 -22.74 -26.77
CA PRO A 57 3.61 -23.70 -26.79
C PRO A 57 3.94 -24.07 -25.33
N MET A 58 3.85 -25.37 -25.06
CA MET A 58 4.28 -25.99 -23.82
C MET A 58 5.76 -25.63 -23.57
N PRO A 59 6.15 -25.23 -22.35
CA PRO A 59 7.57 -25.05 -22.04
C PRO A 59 8.31 -26.38 -22.18
N PRO A 60 9.58 -26.38 -22.61
CA PRO A 60 10.39 -27.59 -22.66
C PRO A 60 10.48 -28.23 -21.27
N ALA A 61 10.29 -29.56 -21.25
CA ALA A 61 10.44 -30.38 -20.05
C ALA A 61 11.80 -30.11 -19.39
N ALA A 62 11.76 -29.75 -18.11
CA ALA A 62 12.96 -29.69 -17.29
C ALA A 62 13.64 -31.08 -17.28
N PRO A 63 14.98 -31.15 -17.29
CA PRO A 63 15.68 -32.42 -17.14
C PRO A 63 15.29 -33.07 -15.81
N ALA A 64 14.92 -34.35 -15.88
CA ALA A 64 14.66 -35.19 -14.73
C ALA A 64 15.92 -35.21 -13.85
N TYR A 65 15.83 -34.64 -12.65
CA TYR A 65 16.81 -34.89 -11.61
C TYR A 65 16.74 -36.37 -11.21
N PRO A 66 17.86 -37.10 -11.17
CA PRO A 66 17.85 -38.47 -10.68
C PRO A 66 17.36 -38.48 -9.22
N SER A 67 16.32 -39.27 -8.97
CA SER A 67 15.89 -39.63 -7.62
C SER A 67 17.03 -40.39 -6.94
N GLY A 68 17.78 -39.67 -6.11
CA GLY A 68 18.74 -40.25 -5.18
C GLY A 68 18.02 -40.92 -4.01
N PRO A 69 18.53 -42.05 -3.49
CA PRO A 69 17.81 -42.93 -2.59
C PRO A 69 17.69 -42.37 -1.17
N THR A 70 16.52 -42.66 -0.58
CA THR A 70 16.27 -42.93 0.84
C THR A 70 17.50 -42.91 1.76
N GLY A 71 17.64 -41.80 2.51
CA GLY A 71 18.44 -41.71 3.72
C GLY A 71 17.57 -41.24 4.87
N LYS A 72 16.82 -42.17 5.46
CA LYS A 72 16.14 -41.96 6.74
C LYS A 72 17.21 -41.88 7.83
N THR A 73 17.57 -40.68 8.25
CA THR A 73 18.17 -40.48 9.57
C THR A 73 17.23 -39.57 10.35
N SER A 74 16.20 -40.20 10.91
CA SER A 74 15.36 -39.63 11.95
C SER A 74 16.22 -39.49 13.21
N VAL A 75 16.94 -38.37 13.34
CA VAL A 75 17.48 -37.95 14.62
C VAL A 75 16.36 -37.20 15.32
N SER A 76 15.68 -37.87 16.24
CA SER A 76 14.72 -37.27 17.15
C SER A 76 15.36 -36.05 17.83
N PRO A 77 14.75 -34.85 17.76
CA PRO A 77 15.16 -33.75 18.62
C PRO A 77 14.93 -34.17 20.07
N PRO A 78 15.89 -33.95 21.00
CA PRO A 78 15.61 -34.12 22.41
C PRO A 78 14.44 -33.22 22.78
N ALA A 79 13.45 -33.79 23.47
CA ALA A 79 12.25 -33.13 23.95
C ALA A 79 12.60 -31.75 24.53
N ALA A 80 12.34 -30.71 23.74
CA ALA A 80 12.39 -29.35 24.22
C ALA A 80 11.26 -29.24 25.24
N GLY A 81 11.62 -29.36 26.52
CA GLY A 81 10.74 -29.01 27.62
C GLY A 81 10.12 -27.64 27.35
N PRO A 82 8.94 -27.35 27.92
CA PRO A 82 8.22 -26.12 27.65
C PRO A 82 9.13 -24.93 27.96
N ARG A 83 9.73 -24.34 26.91
CA ARG A 83 10.41 -23.06 27.03
C ARG A 83 9.30 -22.09 27.36
N LYS A 84 9.17 -21.78 28.65
CA LYS A 84 8.42 -20.61 29.13
C LYS A 84 8.79 -19.48 28.17
N ALA A 85 7.82 -19.05 27.37
CA ALA A 85 7.95 -17.82 26.61
C ALA A 85 8.36 -16.77 27.62
N SER A 86 9.61 -16.31 27.56
CA SER A 86 10.02 -15.13 28.28
C SER A 86 9.17 -14.02 27.73
N SER A 87 8.08 -13.72 28.42
CA SER A 87 7.36 -12.47 28.34
C SER A 87 8.37 -11.40 28.74
N ALA A 88 9.19 -10.97 27.78
CA ALA A 88 10.03 -9.81 27.94
C ALA A 88 9.10 -8.69 28.34
N VAL A 89 9.26 -8.22 29.57
CA VAL A 89 8.53 -7.07 30.11
C VAL A 89 8.81 -5.92 29.16
N VAL A 90 7.84 -5.60 28.31
CA VAL A 90 7.93 -4.47 27.39
C VAL A 90 8.08 -3.24 28.28
N SER A 91 9.27 -2.66 28.29
CA SER A 91 9.58 -1.51 29.14
C SER A 91 8.65 -0.34 28.78
N ASP A 92 8.22 0.44 29.77
CA ASP A 92 7.31 1.58 29.56
C ASP A 92 7.85 2.59 28.52
N ALA A 93 9.18 2.66 28.37
CA ALA A 93 9.85 3.40 27.30
C ALA A 93 9.47 2.91 25.88
N ALA A 94 9.33 1.60 25.67
CA ALA A 94 8.95 1.00 24.39
C ALA A 94 7.47 1.23 24.02
N LEU A 95 6.65 1.60 25.00
CA LEU A 95 5.24 1.96 24.81
C LEU A 95 5.06 3.45 24.48
N ARG A 96 6.09 4.28 24.69
CA ARG A 96 6.03 5.70 24.29
C ARG A 96 6.18 5.82 22.77
N LEU A 97 5.54 6.85 22.21
CA LEU A 97 5.73 7.22 20.81
C LEU A 97 7.18 7.70 20.63
N THR A 98 7.96 7.02 19.79
CA THR A 98 9.33 7.42 19.43
C THR A 98 9.27 8.53 18.38
N ASP A 99 10.40 9.17 18.07
CA ASP A 99 10.47 10.15 16.97
C ASP A 99 10.13 9.52 15.62
N ILE A 100 10.62 8.31 15.38
CA ILE A 100 10.29 7.56 14.17
C ILE A 100 8.79 7.28 14.10
N HIS A 101 8.15 6.90 15.21
CA HIS A 101 6.71 6.70 15.24
C HIS A 101 5.94 7.98 14.89
N ARG A 102 6.38 9.13 15.41
CA ARG A 102 5.79 10.43 15.08
C ARG A 102 5.94 10.74 13.60
N GLU A 103 7.10 10.44 13.01
CA GLU A 103 7.36 10.70 11.59
C GLU A 103 6.49 9.83 10.68
N VAL A 104 6.32 8.55 10.99
CA VAL A 104 5.40 7.67 10.23
C VAL A 104 3.95 8.18 10.30
N ILE A 105 3.51 8.67 11.46
CA ILE A 105 2.17 9.27 11.62
C ILE A 105 2.06 10.59 10.84
N ARG A 106 3.12 11.39 10.79
CA ARG A 106 3.16 12.63 10.01
C ARG A 106 3.06 12.33 8.51
N LEU A 107 3.87 11.40 8.01
CA LEU A 107 3.87 10.94 6.61
C LEU A 107 2.52 10.36 6.19
N GLN A 108 1.81 9.67 7.09
CA GLN A 108 0.46 9.17 6.82
C GLN A 108 -0.54 10.27 6.44
N LYS A 109 -0.34 11.50 6.92
CA LYS A 109 -1.24 12.64 6.64
C LYS A 109 -0.96 13.31 5.29
N GLU A 110 0.13 12.94 4.63
CA GLU A 110 0.45 13.44 3.30
C GLU A 110 -0.59 12.97 2.28
N PRO A 111 -0.85 13.74 1.21
CA PRO A 111 -1.88 13.39 0.25
C PRO A 111 -1.54 12.09 -0.50
N ILE A 112 -2.57 11.29 -0.79
CA ILE A 112 -2.41 10.02 -1.54
C ILE A 112 -1.92 10.21 -2.99
N THR A 113 -1.86 11.46 -3.46
CA THR A 113 -1.28 11.83 -4.75
C THR A 113 0.23 11.67 -4.80
N ASN A 114 0.90 11.56 -3.65
CA ASN A 114 2.35 11.35 -3.58
C ASN A 114 2.78 9.94 -3.98
N GLY A 115 1.85 8.98 -4.01
CA GLY A 115 2.17 7.61 -4.39
C GLY A 115 1.81 7.26 -5.83
N GLU A 116 2.38 6.15 -6.25
CA GLU A 116 2.14 5.51 -7.54
C GLU A 116 0.75 4.86 -7.57
N ASP A 117 0.06 5.03 -8.68
CA ASP A 117 -1.18 4.32 -8.95
C ASP A 117 -0.90 2.86 -9.36
N LYS A 118 -1.58 1.93 -8.71
CA LYS A 118 -1.52 0.48 -9.00
C LYS A 118 -2.91 -0.05 -9.42
N GLY A 119 -3.81 0.82 -9.86
CA GLY A 119 -5.17 0.48 -10.27
C GLY A 119 -6.11 0.40 -9.07
N GLU A 120 -6.12 -0.74 -8.38
CA GLU A 120 -7.00 -0.98 -7.23
C GLU A 120 -6.47 -0.41 -5.90
N SER A 121 -5.22 0.05 -5.91
CA SER A 121 -4.56 0.64 -4.74
C SER A 121 -3.51 1.65 -5.16
N ARG A 122 -3.08 2.49 -4.22
CA ARG A 122 -1.89 3.33 -4.37
C ARG A 122 -0.79 2.89 -3.44
N ARG A 123 0.45 3.06 -3.87
CA ARG A 123 1.66 2.73 -3.11
C ARG A 123 2.61 3.91 -3.07
N TRP A 124 3.10 4.26 -1.89
CA TRP A 124 4.15 5.26 -1.73
C TRP A 124 5.26 4.71 -0.85
N ALA A 125 6.46 4.60 -1.41
CA ALA A 125 7.65 4.18 -0.68
C ALA A 125 8.46 5.42 -0.27
N VAL A 126 8.73 5.53 1.02
CA VAL A 126 9.56 6.58 1.62
C VAL A 126 10.79 5.92 2.21
N SER A 127 11.96 6.50 1.98
CA SER A 127 13.18 6.11 2.66
C SER A 127 13.81 7.37 3.22
N ASP A 128 13.77 7.52 4.54
CA ASP A 128 14.24 8.72 5.24
C ASP A 128 14.82 8.32 6.61
N ASN A 129 15.84 9.04 7.08
CA ASN A 129 16.48 8.80 8.38
C ASN A 129 16.85 7.33 8.68
N GLY A 130 17.23 6.57 7.65
CA GLY A 130 17.60 5.16 7.77
C GLY A 130 16.42 4.19 7.88
N ILE A 131 15.18 4.68 7.84
CA ILE A 131 13.98 3.85 7.79
C ILE A 131 13.44 3.76 6.37
N LYS A 132 12.77 2.65 6.08
CA LYS A 132 12.02 2.45 4.84
C LYS A 132 10.56 2.17 5.16
N ALA A 133 9.68 3.08 4.78
CA ALA A 133 8.24 2.97 4.98
C ALA A 133 7.52 2.78 3.65
N GLU A 134 6.68 1.76 3.56
CA GLU A 134 5.81 1.51 2.40
C GLU A 134 4.35 1.77 2.78
N PHE A 135 3.85 2.94 2.39
CA PHE A 135 2.45 3.31 2.54
C PHE A 135 1.60 2.70 1.43
N ARG A 136 0.41 2.23 1.80
CA ARG A 136 -0.62 1.77 0.87
C ARG A 136 -1.94 2.45 1.16
N SER A 137 -2.71 2.66 0.10
CA SER A 137 -4.09 3.12 0.17
C SER A 137 -4.94 2.20 -0.71
N ASP A 138 -6.00 1.64 -0.15
CA ASP A 138 -6.92 0.78 -0.90
C ASP A 138 -8.00 1.67 -1.55
N THR A 139 -7.66 2.29 -2.68
CA THR A 139 -8.53 3.20 -3.44
C THR A 139 -9.77 2.50 -4.02
N SER A 140 -9.65 1.22 -4.38
CA SER A 140 -10.78 0.35 -4.76
C SER A 140 -11.87 0.26 -3.69
N LYS A 141 -11.51 0.42 -2.41
CA LYS A 141 -12.43 0.43 -1.27
C LYS A 141 -12.88 1.84 -0.89
N GLY A 142 -12.60 2.84 -1.74
CA GLY A 142 -12.94 4.25 -1.50
C GLY A 142 -12.03 4.96 -0.50
N SER A 143 -10.87 4.39 -0.14
CA SER A 143 -9.92 5.07 0.77
C SER A 143 -9.34 6.32 0.10
N LYS A 144 -9.44 7.47 0.78
CA LYS A 144 -8.86 8.75 0.32
C LYS A 144 -7.55 9.11 1.02
N THR A 145 -7.10 8.27 1.94
CA THR A 145 -5.91 8.47 2.79
C THR A 145 -5.04 7.22 2.76
N TRP A 146 -3.79 7.36 3.22
CA TRP A 146 -2.93 6.22 3.49
C TRP A 146 -3.53 5.39 4.64
N ASN A 147 -3.93 4.16 4.35
CA ASN A 147 -4.67 3.30 5.29
C ASN A 147 -3.79 2.20 5.89
N ARG A 148 -2.66 1.88 5.27
CA ARG A 148 -1.69 0.90 5.77
C ARG A 148 -0.28 1.38 5.55
N VAL A 149 0.63 0.99 6.42
CA VAL A 149 2.07 1.15 6.21
C VAL A 149 2.81 -0.08 6.69
N LYS A 150 3.86 -0.46 5.98
CA LYS A 150 4.89 -1.37 6.50
C LYS A 150 6.18 -0.58 6.73
N VAL A 151 6.85 -0.80 7.85
CA VAL A 151 8.08 -0.10 8.22
C VAL A 151 9.19 -1.14 8.36
N ASP A 152 10.30 -0.86 7.69
CA ASP A 152 11.57 -1.59 7.73
C ASP A 152 12.60 -0.63 8.35
N PHE A 153 13.03 -0.91 9.58
CA PHE A 153 13.92 -0.04 10.35
C PHE A 153 15.40 -0.24 10.02
N ASN A 154 15.77 -1.39 9.48
CA ASN A 154 17.17 -1.76 9.21
C ASN A 154 17.50 -1.89 7.71
N ASN A 155 16.51 -1.63 6.85
CA ASN A 155 16.55 -1.73 5.39
C ASN A 155 16.97 -3.10 4.86
N ASN A 156 16.64 -4.18 5.57
CA ASN A 156 16.98 -5.55 5.14
C ASN A 156 15.90 -6.21 4.27
N LYS A 157 14.88 -5.44 3.86
CA LYS A 157 13.72 -5.88 3.06
C LYS A 157 12.74 -6.79 3.80
N LYS A 158 12.86 -6.89 5.12
CA LYS A 158 11.86 -7.47 6.01
C LYS A 158 11.28 -6.34 6.83
N PHE A 159 9.97 -6.37 7.01
CA PHE A 159 9.27 -5.30 7.69
C PHE A 159 8.99 -5.70 9.13
N GLU A 160 9.71 -5.11 10.08
CA GLU A 160 9.53 -5.37 11.50
C GLU A 160 8.16 -4.88 11.99
N GLU A 161 7.62 -3.83 11.37
CA GLU A 161 6.33 -3.27 11.77
C GLU A 161 5.34 -3.12 10.62
N LYS A 162 4.07 -3.35 10.94
CA LYS A 162 2.94 -3.13 10.03
C LYS A 162 1.83 -2.40 10.75
N TRP A 163 1.39 -1.27 10.21
CA TRP A 163 0.37 -0.45 10.84
C TRP A 163 -0.86 -0.32 9.93
N ASP A 164 -2.03 -0.32 10.55
CA ASP A 164 -3.30 -0.07 9.90
C ASP A 164 -3.95 1.17 10.52
N PHE A 165 -4.24 2.17 9.70
CA PHE A 165 -4.88 3.43 10.07
C PHE A 165 -6.38 3.32 9.82
N GLN A 166 -7.16 3.48 10.88
CA GLN A 166 -8.62 3.39 10.82
C GLN A 166 -9.22 4.77 10.57
N SER A 167 -10.40 4.81 9.94
CA SER A 167 -11.12 6.05 9.62
C SER A 167 -11.45 6.91 10.85
N GLY A 168 -11.61 6.30 12.03
CA GLY A 168 -11.81 7.00 13.31
C GLY A 168 -10.53 7.51 13.99
N GLY A 169 -9.38 7.54 13.29
CA GLY A 169 -8.09 8.00 13.84
C GLY A 169 -7.36 6.96 14.70
N GLY A 170 -7.97 5.79 14.95
CA GLY A 170 -7.32 4.68 15.62
C GLY A 170 -6.18 4.10 14.79
N ILE A 171 -5.04 3.82 15.44
CA ILE A 171 -3.88 3.19 14.81
C ILE A 171 -3.65 1.83 15.43
N LYS A 172 -3.69 0.79 14.60
CA LYS A 172 -3.28 -0.57 14.97
C LYS A 172 -1.84 -0.77 14.53
N ARG A 173 -0.97 -1.15 15.45
CA ARG A 173 0.43 -1.52 15.16
C ARG A 173 0.63 -3.00 15.40
N ARG A 174 1.30 -3.66 14.48
CA ARG A 174 1.70 -5.06 14.54
C ARG A 174 3.22 -5.14 14.44
N VAL A 175 3.86 -5.87 15.34
CA VAL A 175 5.33 -5.96 15.44
C VAL A 175 5.75 -7.41 15.27
N ALA A 176 6.78 -7.64 14.46
CA ALA A 176 7.48 -8.90 14.25
C ALA A 176 8.83 -8.83 15.00
N PRO A 177 8.91 -9.27 16.27
CA PRO A 177 10.10 -9.05 17.10
C PRO A 177 11.35 -9.78 16.62
N ALA A 178 11.16 -10.85 15.84
CA ALA A 178 12.23 -11.66 15.28
C ALA A 178 12.61 -11.24 13.84
N ASP A 179 12.07 -10.12 13.35
CA ASP A 179 12.35 -9.60 12.01
C ASP A 179 12.18 -10.66 10.90
N ASP A 180 11.01 -11.28 10.93
CA ASP A 180 10.61 -12.42 10.09
C ASP A 180 9.22 -12.20 9.47
N GLU A 181 8.68 -10.98 9.56
CA GLU A 181 7.30 -10.60 9.23
C GLU A 181 6.22 -11.42 9.98
N ASN A 182 6.58 -12.23 10.99
CA ASN A 182 5.63 -12.89 11.85
C ASN A 182 5.20 -11.94 12.97
N TYR A 183 4.15 -11.17 12.69
CA TYR A 183 3.65 -10.17 13.62
C TYR A 183 2.94 -10.77 14.83
N THR A 184 3.71 -11.16 15.85
CA THR A 184 3.23 -11.81 17.07
C THR A 184 2.69 -10.84 18.11
N GLN A 185 3.00 -9.55 18.01
CA GLN A 185 2.54 -8.53 18.96
C GLN A 185 1.61 -7.52 18.27
N GLU A 186 0.51 -7.17 18.95
CA GLU A 186 -0.44 -6.15 18.49
C GLU A 186 -0.59 -5.04 19.53
N TYR A 187 -0.56 -3.80 19.07
CA TYR A 187 -0.72 -2.59 19.88
C TYR A 187 -1.77 -1.66 19.28
N ARG A 188 -2.36 -0.82 20.12
CA ARG A 188 -3.27 0.27 19.74
C ARG A 188 -2.73 1.58 20.27
N LEU A 189 -2.75 2.63 19.45
CA LEU A 189 -2.37 3.96 19.91
C LEU A 189 -3.52 4.55 20.75
N GLN A 190 -3.26 4.85 22.01
CA GLN A 190 -4.21 5.44 22.96
C GLN A 190 -3.51 6.55 23.76
N GLY A 191 -4.06 7.77 23.75
CA GLY A 191 -3.48 8.89 24.52
C GLY A 191 -2.00 9.18 24.22
N GLY A 192 -1.56 8.97 22.98
CA GLY A 192 -0.16 9.16 22.57
C GLY A 192 0.81 8.05 23.02
N LYS A 193 0.30 6.92 23.53
CA LYS A 193 1.09 5.75 23.91
C LYS A 193 0.55 4.49 23.24
N TRP A 194 1.43 3.55 22.95
CA TRP A 194 1.04 2.21 22.51
C TRP A 194 0.53 1.41 23.70
N ALA A 195 -0.70 0.92 23.60
CA ALA A 195 -1.28 -0.03 24.53
C ALA A 195 -1.26 -1.42 23.86
N ALA A 196 -0.64 -2.41 24.51
CA ALA A 196 -0.69 -3.78 24.04
C ALA A 196 -2.15 -4.25 24.00
N LYS A 197 -2.53 -4.93 22.93
CA LYS A 197 -3.82 -5.62 22.88
C LYS A 197 -3.72 -6.83 23.81
N LYS A 198 -4.50 -6.81 24.89
CA LYS A 198 -4.67 -7.95 25.79
C LYS A 198 -5.44 -9.07 25.08
#